data_AF-A0A6I6WCM0-F1
#
_entry.id   AF-A0A6I6WCM0-F1
#
_cell.length_a   1.000
_cell.length_b   1.000
_cell.length_c   1.000
_cell.angle_alpha   90.00
_cell.angle_beta   90.00
_cell.angle_gamma   90.00
#
_symmetry.space_group_name_H-M   'P 1'
#
loop_
_entity.id
_entity.type
_entity.pdbx_description
1 polymer ?
#
loop_
_entity_poly.entity_id
_entity_poly.type
_entity_poly.pdbx_seq_one_letter_code
_entity_poly.pdbx_strand_id
1 'polypeptide(L)'
;MRSRIRIEKRGDGRFSVTLSPAQASVIDECLRLVVGTGARDDVVRFTLGSSGEEVTAVTEETRRGSQAQHRGAHVLSLGQLHAIYACLTSAVTEFVSDEDFHQRTGWYRENVTALAREMSRSMRDLQVY
;
A
#
# COMPACT_ATOMS: atom_id res chain seq x y z
N MET A 1 -8.73 6.58 14.17
CA MET A 1 -9.45 6.51 12.89
C MET A 1 -9.56 5.05 12.49
N ARG A 2 -10.74 4.51 12.12
CA ARG A 2 -10.86 3.10 11.71
C ARG A 2 -10.35 2.92 10.27
N SER A 3 -9.15 2.39 10.12
CA SER A 3 -8.46 2.14 8.83
C SER A 3 -9.03 0.92 8.07
N ARG A 4 -10.36 0.81 7.94
CA ARG A 4 -10.96 -0.32 7.20
C ARG A 4 -10.69 -0.17 5.70
N ILE A 5 -9.92 -1.10 5.16
CA ILE A 5 -9.78 -1.37 3.73
C ILE A 5 -10.77 -2.48 3.34
N ARG A 6 -11.31 -2.40 2.12
CA ARG A 6 -12.18 -3.45 1.58
C ARG A 6 -11.50 -4.05 0.38
N ILE A 7 -11.33 -5.37 0.39
CA ILE A 7 -10.72 -6.13 -0.70
C ILE A 7 -11.73 -7.18 -1.15
N GLU A 8 -12.01 -7.23 -2.44
CA GLU A 8 -12.93 -8.18 -3.05
C GLU A 8 -12.24 -8.89 -4.21
N LYS A 9 -12.34 -10.21 -4.28
CA LYS A 9 -11.82 -10.98 -5.41
C LYS A 9 -12.77 -10.84 -6.60
N ARG A 10 -12.21 -10.55 -7.78
CA ARG A 10 -12.95 -10.50 -9.04
C ARG A 10 -12.85 -11.84 -9.77
N GLY A 11 -13.77 -12.09 -10.70
CA GLY A 11 -13.82 -13.32 -11.49
C GLY A 11 -12.63 -13.52 -12.45
N ASP A 12 -11.85 -12.47 -12.71
CA ASP A 12 -10.66 -12.49 -13.58
C ASP A 12 -9.35 -12.74 -12.80
N GLY A 13 -9.44 -13.11 -11.51
CA GLY A 13 -8.28 -13.36 -10.65
C GLY A 13 -7.63 -12.10 -10.07
N ARG A 14 -8.14 -10.90 -10.38
CA ARG A 14 -7.71 -9.63 -9.77
C ARG A 14 -8.53 -9.28 -8.53
N PHE A 15 -8.15 -8.20 -7.86
CA PHE A 15 -8.77 -7.74 -6.62
C PHE A 15 -9.27 -6.30 -6.79
N SER A 16 -10.51 -6.05 -6.37
CA SER A 16 -11.05 -4.70 -6.20
C SER A 16 -10.74 -4.23 -4.79
N VAL A 17 -10.01 -3.13 -4.66
CA VAL A 17 -9.61 -2.53 -3.38
C VAL A 17 -10.22 -1.15 -3.24
N THR A 18 -11.03 -0.94 -2.21
CA THR A 18 -11.60 0.39 -1.95
C THR A 18 -10.73 1.17 -0.96
N LEU A 19 -10.17 2.28 -1.43
CA LEU A 19 -9.32 3.17 -0.65
C LEU A 19 -9.98 4.54 -0.47
N SER A 20 -9.79 5.17 0.69
CA SER A 20 -10.00 6.61 0.84
C SER A 20 -8.82 7.39 0.25
N PRO A 21 -9.01 8.68 -0.11
CA PRO A 21 -7.90 9.52 -0.58
C PRO A 21 -6.73 9.56 0.41
N ALA A 22 -7.02 9.59 1.72
CA ALA A 22 -5.99 9.55 2.76
C ALA A 22 -5.23 8.21 2.81
N GLN A 23 -5.92 7.07 2.60
CA GLN A 23 -5.27 5.76 2.51
C GLN A 23 -4.40 5.66 1.26
N ALA A 24 -4.91 6.11 0.12
CA ALA A 24 -4.16 6.16 -1.12
C ALA A 24 -2.92 7.07 -1.01
N SER A 25 -3.06 8.22 -0.33
CA SER A 25 -1.96 9.16 -0.07
C SER A 25 -0.85 8.56 0.79
N VAL A 26 -1.17 7.86 1.88
CA VAL A 26 -0.13 7.25 2.73
C VAL A 26 0.55 6.08 2.02
N ILE A 27 -0.18 5.33 1.19
CA ILE A 27 0.41 4.27 0.37
C ILE A 27 1.39 4.87 -0.65
N ASP A 28 1.00 5.92 -1.37
CA ASP A 28 1.88 6.62 -2.33
C ASP A 28 3.15 7.17 -1.64
N GLU A 29 3.02 7.80 -0.47
CA GLU A 29 4.19 8.29 0.28
C GLU A 29 5.10 7.14 0.75
N CYS A 30 4.53 6.05 1.27
CA CYS A 30 5.31 4.88 1.67
C CYS A 30 6.03 4.25 0.47
N LEU A 31 5.38 4.18 -0.70
CA LEU A 31 6.00 3.66 -1.93
C LEU A 31 7.18 4.55 -2.34
N ARG A 32 7.01 5.88 -2.31
CA ARG A 32 8.11 6.82 -2.58
C ARG A 32 9.26 6.69 -1.58
N LEU A 33 8.98 6.39 -0.32
CA LEU A 33 10.01 6.15 0.71
C LEU A 33 10.80 4.86 0.46
N VAL A 34 10.11 3.75 0.18
CA VAL A 34 10.76 2.44 -0.03
C VAL A 34 11.50 2.38 -1.37
N VAL A 35 10.97 3.02 -2.41
CA VAL A 35 11.61 3.07 -3.74
C VAL A 35 12.75 4.08 -3.77
N GLY A 36 12.61 5.24 -3.11
CA GLY A 36 13.65 6.26 -2.98
C GLY A 36 14.26 6.78 -4.32
N THR A 37 15.09 7.81 -4.23
CA THR A 37 15.95 8.20 -5.37
C THR A 37 17.22 7.38 -5.31
N GLY A 38 17.22 6.22 -5.97
CA GLY A 38 18.42 5.40 -6.15
C GLY A 38 18.40 4.02 -5.47
N ALA A 39 17.24 3.52 -5.01
CA ALA A 39 17.16 2.10 -4.66
C ALA A 39 17.43 1.27 -5.92
N ARG A 40 18.27 0.25 -5.77
CA ARG A 40 18.57 -0.67 -6.86
C ARG A 40 17.36 -1.58 -7.08
N ASP A 41 17.06 -1.91 -8.34
CA ASP A 41 15.91 -2.73 -8.73
C ASP A 41 15.85 -4.09 -8.00
N ASP A 42 17.01 -4.66 -7.66
CA ASP A 42 17.12 -5.90 -6.90
C ASP A 42 16.62 -5.75 -5.46
N VAL A 43 16.96 -4.64 -4.79
CA VAL A 43 16.46 -4.29 -3.45
C VAL A 43 14.95 -4.05 -3.49
N VAL A 44 14.46 -3.27 -4.45
CA VAL A 44 13.02 -3.01 -4.60
C VAL A 44 12.26 -4.31 -4.82
N ARG A 45 12.78 -5.18 -5.69
CA ARG A 45 12.18 -6.49 -5.95
C ARG A 45 12.22 -7.40 -4.73
N PHE A 46 13.31 -7.40 -3.98
CA PHE A 46 13.43 -8.17 -2.75
C PHE A 46 12.41 -7.70 -1.69
N THR A 47 12.29 -6.39 -1.49
CA THR A 47 11.43 -5.79 -0.47
C THR A 47 9.95 -5.91 -0.83
N LEU A 48 9.56 -5.61 -2.07
CA LEU A 48 8.16 -5.52 -2.48
C LEU A 48 7.63 -6.79 -3.16
N GLY A 49 8.52 -7.70 -3.56
CA GLY A 49 8.16 -8.90 -4.31
C GLY A 49 7.71 -8.64 -5.75
N SER A 50 7.83 -7.40 -6.24
CA SER A 50 7.36 -6.95 -7.54
C SER A 50 8.48 -6.33 -8.38
N SER A 51 8.32 -6.32 -9.70
CA SER A 51 9.27 -5.62 -10.58
C SER A 51 9.16 -4.09 -10.39
N GLY A 52 10.20 -3.35 -10.80
CA GLY A 52 10.15 -1.88 -10.80
C GLY A 52 8.99 -1.32 -11.65
N GLU A 53 8.67 -1.98 -12.77
CA GLU A 53 7.52 -1.63 -13.61
C GLU A 53 6.18 -1.80 -12.87
N GLU A 54 5.99 -2.94 -12.19
CA GLU A 54 4.78 -3.20 -11.40
C GLU A 54 4.64 -2.19 -10.26
N VAL A 55 5.73 -1.88 -9.56
CA VAL A 55 5.76 -0.90 -8.48
C VAL A 55 5.45 0.51 -8.99
N THR A 56 5.97 0.87 -10.17
CA THR A 56 5.65 2.13 -10.84
C THR A 56 4.16 2.20 -11.16
N ALA A 57 3.59 1.15 -11.75
CA ALA A 57 2.16 1.09 -12.06
C ALA A 57 1.27 1.22 -10.80
N VAL A 58 1.66 0.57 -9.69
CA VAL A 58 0.96 0.73 -8.40
C VAL A 58 1.05 2.15 -7.89
N THR A 59 2.24 2.75 -7.95
CA THR A 59 2.47 4.12 -7.47
C THR A 59 1.60 5.13 -8.24
N GLU A 60 1.52 4.99 -9.57
CA GLU A 60 0.64 5.85 -10.40
C GLU A 60 -0.85 5.66 -10.05
N GLU A 61 -1.29 4.43 -9.81
CA GLU A 61 -2.67 4.13 -9.42
C GLU A 61 -3.01 4.72 -8.05
N THR A 62 -2.11 4.58 -7.06
CA THR A 62 -2.32 5.13 -5.71
C THR A 62 -2.29 6.65 -5.71
N ARG A 63 -1.44 7.27 -6.53
CA ARG A 63 -1.39 8.73 -6.68
C ARG A 63 -2.66 9.30 -7.31
N ARG A 64 -3.22 8.62 -8.32
CA ARG A 64 -4.54 8.98 -8.87
C ARG A 64 -5.62 8.86 -7.80
N GLY A 65 -5.59 7.81 -6.99
CA GLY A 65 -6.50 7.62 -5.86
C GLY A 65 -6.38 8.70 -4.78
N SER A 66 -5.17 9.18 -4.49
CA SER A 66 -4.95 10.21 -3.46
C SER A 66 -5.47 11.58 -3.88
N GLN A 67 -5.55 11.85 -5.17
CA GLN A 67 -6.10 13.09 -5.74
C GLN A 67 -7.63 13.08 -5.88
N ALA A 68 -8.28 11.94 -5.61
CA ALA A 68 -9.74 11.82 -5.71
C ALA A 68 -10.46 12.55 -4.55
N GLN A 69 -11.68 13.02 -4.81
CA GLN A 69 -12.52 13.65 -3.78
C GLN A 69 -13.20 12.62 -2.85
N HIS A 70 -13.36 11.38 -3.31
CA HIS A 70 -14.14 10.34 -2.66
C HIS A 70 -13.40 9.00 -2.66
N ARG A 71 -13.92 8.00 -1.92
CA ARG A 71 -13.38 6.64 -1.95
C ARG A 71 -13.47 6.06 -3.36
N GLY A 72 -12.38 5.47 -3.84
CA GLY A 72 -12.28 4.86 -5.16
C GLY A 72 -12.02 3.35 -5.06
N ALA A 73 -12.54 2.59 -6.03
CA ALA A 73 -12.21 1.19 -6.22
C ALA A 73 -11.05 1.06 -7.21
N HIS A 74 -9.99 0.39 -6.79
CA HIS A 74 -8.78 0.15 -7.57
C HIS A 74 -8.68 -1.33 -7.91
N VAL A 75 -8.41 -1.66 -9.16
CA VAL A 75 -8.28 -3.06 -9.60
C VAL A 75 -6.81 -3.43 -9.63
N LEU A 76 -6.41 -4.32 -8.74
CA LEU A 76 -5.01 -4.70 -8.52
C LEU A 76 -4.81 -6.21 -8.76
N SER A 77 -3.63 -6.58 -9.26
CA SER A 77 -3.17 -7.98 -9.24
C SER A 77 -2.76 -8.39 -7.82
N LEU A 78 -2.56 -9.70 -7.59
CA LEU A 78 -2.03 -10.18 -6.31
C LEU A 78 -0.64 -9.60 -6.01
N GLY A 79 0.23 -9.51 -7.03
CA GLY A 79 1.57 -8.93 -6.90
C GLY A 79 1.50 -7.47 -6.49
N GLN A 80 0.63 -6.69 -7.12
CA GLN A 80 0.40 -5.28 -6.78
C GLN A 80 -0.13 -5.12 -5.34
N LEU A 81 -1.05 -5.98 -4.93
CA LEU A 81 -1.58 -5.96 -3.57
C LEU A 81 -0.52 -6.32 -2.52
N HIS A 82 0.33 -7.30 -2.84
CA HIS A 82 1.47 -7.67 -2.02
C HIS A 82 2.48 -6.53 -1.92
N ALA A 83 2.80 -5.86 -3.03
CA ALA A 83 3.71 -4.73 -3.04
C ALA A 83 3.23 -3.60 -2.11
N ILE A 84 1.92 -3.30 -2.08
CA ILE A 84 1.36 -2.33 -1.12
C ILE A 84 1.53 -2.83 0.32
N TYR A 85 1.18 -4.08 0.61
CA TYR A 85 1.33 -4.65 1.96
C TYR A 85 2.79 -4.61 2.44
N ALA A 86 3.71 -5.11 1.61
CA ALA A 86 5.14 -5.13 1.89
C ALA A 86 5.70 -3.72 2.06
N CYS A 87 5.28 -2.78 1.22
CA CYS A 87 5.64 -1.37 1.33
C CYS A 87 5.22 -0.77 2.69
N LEU A 88 3.97 -0.95 3.11
CA LEU A 88 3.48 -0.40 4.39
C LEU A 88 4.23 -1.01 5.59
N THR A 89 4.59 -2.28 5.51
CA THR A 89 5.35 -2.97 6.58
C THR A 89 6.83 -2.59 6.60
N SER A 90 7.44 -2.32 5.44
CA SER A 90 8.82 -1.86 5.33
C SER A 90 8.95 -0.38 5.70
N ALA A 91 8.06 0.49 5.22
CA ALA A 91 8.18 1.93 5.43
C ALA A 91 8.17 2.32 6.92
N VAL A 92 7.43 1.57 7.76
CA VAL A 92 7.41 1.81 9.21
C VAL A 92 8.71 1.44 9.92
N THR A 93 9.62 0.69 9.29
CA THR A 93 10.94 0.35 9.87
C THR A 93 12.04 1.33 9.49
N GLU A 94 11.83 2.18 8.47
CA GLU A 94 12.84 3.11 7.93
C GLU A 94 13.08 4.34 8.82
N PHE A 95 12.23 4.58 9.82
CA PHE A 95 12.29 5.77 10.67
C PHE A 95 12.75 5.42 12.07
N VAL A 96 13.50 6.33 12.71
CA VAL A 96 13.96 6.17 14.10
C VAL A 96 12.86 6.55 15.09
N SER A 97 12.11 7.64 14.84
CA SER A 97 11.05 8.12 15.74
C SER A 97 9.66 8.11 15.10
N ASP A 98 8.62 7.93 15.91
CA ASP A 98 7.22 8.04 15.45
C ASP A 98 6.88 9.44 14.96
N GLU A 99 7.53 10.45 15.53
CA GLU A 99 7.37 11.84 15.13
C GLU A 99 7.88 12.08 13.70
N ASP A 100 9.06 11.60 13.35
CA ASP A 100 9.62 11.75 11.99
C ASP A 100 8.71 11.07 10.95
N PHE A 101 8.20 9.88 11.29
CA PHE A 101 7.26 9.16 10.42
C PHE A 101 5.96 9.96 10.24
N HIS A 102 5.43 10.53 11.33
CA HIS A 102 4.22 11.33 11.29
C HIS A 102 4.40 12.63 10.51
N GLN A 103 5.51 13.35 10.71
CA GLN A 103 5.83 14.56 9.97
C GLN A 103 5.98 14.27 8.46
N ARG A 104 6.56 13.12 8.11
CA ARG A 104 6.75 12.75 6.70
C ARG A 104 5.48 12.30 6.01
N THR A 105 4.67 11.47 6.67
CA THR A 105 3.53 10.78 6.04
C THR A 105 2.16 11.37 6.40
N GLY A 106 2.08 12.18 7.45
CA GLY A 106 0.82 12.62 8.06
C GLY A 106 0.08 11.54 8.86
N TRP A 107 0.66 10.34 9.00
CA TRP A 107 0.04 9.20 9.67
C TRP A 107 0.90 8.71 10.84
N TYR A 108 0.26 8.17 11.88
CA TYR A 108 0.99 7.45 12.94
C TYR A 108 1.38 6.05 12.45
N ARG A 109 2.55 5.54 12.85
CA ARG A 109 3.02 4.19 12.46
C ARG A 109 2.03 3.09 12.82
N GLU A 110 1.35 3.22 13.96
CA GLU A 110 0.31 2.28 14.38
C GLU A 110 -0.83 2.21 13.37
N ASN A 111 -1.27 3.34 12.81
CA ASN A 111 -2.36 3.38 11.84
C ASN A 111 -1.96 2.74 10.50
N VAL A 112 -0.70 2.88 10.10
CA VAL A 112 -0.14 2.24 8.90
C VAL A 112 0.01 0.74 9.09
N THR A 113 0.51 0.33 10.26
CA THR A 113 0.59 -1.09 10.65
C THR A 113 -0.80 -1.72 10.72
N ALA A 114 -1.78 -1.01 11.28
CA ALA A 114 -3.17 -1.46 11.32
C ALA A 114 -3.76 -1.60 9.90
N LEU A 115 -3.45 -0.69 8.99
CA LEU A 115 -3.88 -0.79 7.59
C LEU A 115 -3.31 -2.05 6.91
N ALA A 116 -2.01 -2.32 7.08
CA ALA A 116 -1.38 -3.53 6.54
C ALA A 116 -1.96 -4.82 7.15
N ARG A 117 -2.27 -4.83 8.45
CA ARG A 117 -2.93 -5.95 9.12
C ARG A 117 -4.34 -6.20 8.58
N GLU A 118 -5.13 -5.15 8.37
CA GLU A 118 -6.47 -5.27 7.78
C GLU A 118 -6.44 -5.78 6.34
N MET A 119 -5.40 -5.44 5.55
CA MET A 119 -5.18 -6.04 4.23
C MET A 119 -4.96 -7.54 4.32
N SER A 120 -4.03 -7.98 5.17
CA SER A 120 -3.72 -9.40 5.36
C SER A 120 -4.94 -10.18 5.85
N ARG A 121 -5.70 -9.60 6.79
CA ARG A 121 -6.96 -10.17 7.27
C ARG A 121 -8.00 -10.30 6.16
N SER A 122 -8.23 -9.23 5.39
CA SER A 122 -9.18 -9.25 4.28
C SER A 122 -8.81 -10.31 3.23
N MET A 123 -7.52 -10.47 2.95
CA MET A 123 -7.02 -11.50 2.03
C MET A 123 -7.24 -12.92 2.55
N ARG A 124 -7.08 -13.14 3.86
CA ARG A 124 -7.35 -14.43 4.48
C ARG A 124 -8.84 -14.78 4.40
N ASP A 125 -9.70 -13.81 4.69
CA ASP A 125 -11.15 -14.01 4.68
C ASP A 125 -11.69 -14.33 3.25
N LEU A 126 -11.00 -13.87 2.20
CA LEU A 126 -11.30 -14.22 0.80
C LEU A 126 -10.93 -15.65 0.39
N GLN A 127 -10.07 -16.34 1.14
CA GLN A 127 -9.66 -17.73 0.86
C GLN A 127 -10.55 -18.77 1.54
N VAL A 128 -11.45 -18.34 2.42
CA VAL A 128 -12.35 -19.21 3.18
C VAL A 128 -13.67 -19.49 2.42
N TYR A 129 -13.83 -18.93 1.22
CA TYR A 129 -14.97 -19.12 0.31
C TYR A 129 -14.50 -19.52 -1.09
#